data_AF-A0A1G5EF25-F1
#
_entry.id   AF-A0A1G5EF25-F1
#
_cell.length_a   1.000
_cell.length_b   1.000
_cell.length_c   1.000
_cell.angle_alpha   90.00
_cell.angle_beta   90.00
_cell.angle_gamma   90.00
#
_symmetry.space_group_name_H-M   'P 1'
#
loop_
_entity.id
_entity.type
_entity.pdbx_description
1 polymer ?
#
loop_
_entity_poly.entity_id
_entity_poly.type
_entity_poly.pdbx_seq_one_letter_code
_entity_poly.pdbx_strand_id
1 'polypeptide(L)'
;MEKLIEYVEKLPLTSLTIGIIVPLVSAFLSYFLVERSAQKKDANRLYIQIELLRRELECNKIVIEDFLELNKKYQHKKSKILVENVILKKELYEVLLRLENIKKDYFAFDQYVFERPSILLKLSSEIEKLEENLTDLKQEMVVLSQSENPIISREKALQILNIEEQIKEKKKEIYINIERDVYKEFMLIQQYIDSNLIEGWYEKIDDSGKVNLKIFKYIYDNINEFNNLQDKTKENVVQLYKTLLMYEIRLDDTIINDNRFDEEMFQFFYGERYKEHPMIEIYKDFYHQEFLHKIISNYKFNILNQRWDILKDGLVLLNDRELYIDIDDFYDSIDFLKNLQSIDMNETNLKRLNEECSNLLHNVKGIQNNLIKKEKSVKKLC
;
A
#
# COMPACT_ATOMS: atom_id res chain seq x y z
N MET A 1 53.07 19.72 -62.14
CA MET A 1 53.71 19.44 -60.82
C MET A 1 55.13 19.97 -60.76
N GLU A 2 55.97 19.80 -61.79
CA GLU A 2 57.36 20.30 -61.79
C GLU A 2 57.51 21.80 -61.48
N LYS A 3 56.71 22.68 -62.12
CA LYS A 3 56.72 24.13 -61.84
C LYS A 3 56.35 24.52 -60.40
N LEU A 4 55.63 23.66 -59.68
CA LEU A 4 55.19 23.91 -58.30
C LEU A 4 56.29 23.48 -57.31
N ILE A 5 57.01 22.41 -57.64
CA ILE A 5 58.19 21.94 -56.90
C ILE A 5 59.35 22.94 -57.05
N GLU A 6 59.60 23.45 -58.26
CA GLU A 6 60.62 24.48 -58.52
C GLU A 6 60.36 25.82 -57.79
N TYR A 7 59.08 26.13 -57.51
CA TYR A 7 58.69 27.33 -56.77
C TYR A 7 58.82 27.14 -55.26
N VAL A 8 58.57 25.92 -54.76
CA VAL A 8 58.75 25.54 -53.35
C VAL A 8 60.23 25.49 -52.97
N GLU A 9 61.11 25.05 -53.86
CA GLU A 9 62.57 25.02 -53.63
C GLU A 9 63.22 26.42 -53.56
N LYS A 10 62.59 27.45 -54.15
CA LYS A 10 63.08 28.85 -54.12
C LYS A 10 62.56 29.66 -52.93
N LEU A 11 61.65 29.10 -52.13
CA LEU A 11 61.12 29.79 -50.96
C LEU A 11 62.11 29.69 -49.79
N PRO A 12 62.42 30.80 -49.10
CA PRO A 12 63.22 30.73 -47.88
C PRO A 12 62.53 29.81 -46.88
N LEU A 13 63.28 28.92 -46.24
CA LEU A 13 62.78 27.98 -45.23
C LEU A 13 61.91 28.69 -44.17
N THR A 14 62.28 29.90 -43.78
CA THR A 14 61.49 30.75 -42.87
C THR A 14 60.10 31.09 -43.41
N SER A 15 59.96 31.39 -44.70
CA SER A 15 58.66 31.65 -45.34
C SER A 15 57.80 30.40 -45.44
N LEU A 16 58.41 29.23 -45.67
CA LEU A 16 57.72 27.94 -45.67
C LEU A 16 57.26 27.55 -44.25
N THR A 17 58.11 27.75 -43.25
CA THR A 17 57.78 27.48 -41.84
C THR A 17 56.66 28.40 -41.35
N ILE A 18 56.76 29.70 -41.58
CA ILE A 18 55.78 30.68 -41.12
C ILE A 18 54.48 30.62 -41.94
N GLY A 19 54.57 30.44 -43.25
CA GLY A 19 53.42 30.48 -44.16
C GLY A 19 52.62 29.19 -44.27
N ILE A 20 53.23 28.03 -43.96
CA ILE A 20 52.60 26.72 -44.14
C ILE A 20 52.62 25.90 -42.85
N ILE A 21 53.78 25.71 -42.23
CA ILE A 21 53.92 24.82 -41.06
C ILE A 21 53.23 25.39 -39.83
N VAL A 22 53.44 26.68 -39.51
CA VAL A 22 52.83 27.34 -38.35
C VAL A 22 51.29 27.32 -38.42
N PRO A 23 50.65 27.67 -39.55
CA PRO A 23 49.21 27.54 -39.71
C PRO A 23 48.69 26.10 -39.56
N LEU A 24 49.39 25.10 -40.11
CA LEU A 24 49.01 23.68 -39.97
C LEU A 24 49.07 23.21 -38.51
N VAL A 25 50.16 23.53 -37.80
CA VAL A 25 50.32 23.19 -36.37
C VAL A 25 49.29 23.94 -35.52
N SER A 26 49.02 25.21 -35.82
CA SER A 26 48.00 26.00 -35.14
C SER A 26 46.59 25.44 -35.36
N ALA A 27 46.27 25.01 -36.59
CA ALA A 27 45.00 24.37 -36.92
C ALA A 27 44.86 23.02 -36.21
N PHE A 28 45.92 22.22 -36.15
CA PHE A 28 45.95 20.95 -35.43
C PHE A 28 45.76 21.14 -33.91
N LEU A 29 46.47 22.09 -33.30
CA LEU A 29 46.29 22.44 -31.89
C LEU A 29 44.88 22.96 -31.60
N SER A 30 44.33 23.81 -32.48
CA SER A 30 42.96 24.32 -32.34
C SER A 30 41.93 23.20 -32.44
N TYR A 31 42.08 22.29 -33.40
CA TYR A 31 41.24 21.10 -33.54
C TYR A 31 41.30 20.24 -32.28
N PHE A 32 42.51 19.93 -31.79
CA PHE A 32 42.71 19.12 -30.59
C PHE A 32 42.11 19.77 -29.33
N LEU A 33 42.23 21.10 -29.19
CA LEU A 33 41.61 21.85 -28.09
C LEU A 33 40.08 21.83 -28.16
N VAL A 34 39.52 21.99 -29.37
CA VAL A 34 38.06 21.92 -29.61
C VAL A 34 37.53 20.52 -29.33
N GLU A 35 38.20 19.48 -29.82
CA GLU A 35 37.85 18.09 -29.60
C GLU A 35 37.86 17.75 -28.10
N ARG A 36 38.92 18.15 -27.38
CA ARG A 36 39.02 17.93 -25.93
C ARG A 36 37.97 18.70 -25.14
N SER A 37 37.63 19.93 -25.56
CA SER A 37 36.56 20.72 -24.95
C SER A 37 35.18 20.08 -25.18
N ALA A 38 34.93 19.54 -26.37
CA ALA A 38 33.70 18.83 -26.69
C ALA A 38 33.57 17.55 -25.84
N GLN A 39 34.63 16.73 -25.80
CA GLN A 39 34.70 15.52 -24.97
C GLN A 39 34.43 15.81 -23.48
N LYS A 40 35.02 16.88 -22.93
CA LYS A 40 34.81 17.28 -21.53
C LYS A 40 33.37 17.74 -21.26
N LYS A 41 32.75 18.46 -22.20
CA LYS A 41 31.35 18.89 -22.12
C LYS A 41 30.41 17.69 -22.12
N ASP A 42 30.64 16.73 -23.01
CA ASP A 42 29.82 15.51 -23.12
C ASP A 42 30.00 14.59 -21.91
N ALA A 43 31.22 14.44 -21.41
CA ALA A 43 31.51 13.69 -20.19
C ALA A 43 30.84 14.31 -18.96
N ASN A 44 30.85 15.64 -18.83
CA ASN A 44 30.14 16.34 -17.76
C ASN A 44 28.61 16.16 -17.86
N ARG A 45 28.05 16.22 -19.06
CA ARG A 45 26.61 16.00 -19.29
C ARG A 45 26.21 14.58 -18.87
N LEU A 46 27.01 13.58 -19.26
CA LEU A 46 26.81 12.19 -18.88
C LEU A 46 26.94 11.97 -17.36
N TYR A 47 27.92 12.61 -16.72
CA TYR A 47 28.09 12.57 -15.28
C TYR A 47 26.85 13.10 -14.53
N ILE A 48 26.32 14.25 -14.95
CA ILE A 48 25.10 14.83 -14.36
C ILE A 48 23.91 13.87 -14.49
N GLN A 49 23.74 13.24 -15.65
CA GLN A 49 22.65 12.27 -15.87
C GLN A 49 22.77 11.04 -14.96
N ILE A 50 23.98 10.48 -14.83
CA ILE A 50 24.24 9.36 -13.92
C ILE A 50 23.92 9.75 -12.47
N GLU A 51 24.33 10.94 -12.03
CA GLU A 51 24.07 11.43 -10.68
C GLU A 51 22.57 11.62 -10.41
N LEU A 52 21.82 12.19 -11.36
CA LEU A 52 20.37 12.36 -11.25
C LEU A 52 19.65 11.01 -11.16
N LEU A 53 20.00 10.06 -12.02
CA LEU A 53 19.43 8.70 -11.98
C LEU A 53 19.74 7.98 -10.67
N ARG A 54 20.98 8.08 -10.17
CA ARG A 54 21.37 7.47 -8.90
C ARG A 54 20.56 8.02 -7.72
N ARG A 55 20.35 9.34 -7.68
CA ARG A 55 19.55 9.98 -6.62
C ARG A 55 18.09 9.55 -6.70
N GLU A 56 17.53 9.49 -7.89
CA GLU A 56 16.15 9.07 -8.09
C GLU A 56 15.92 7.60 -7.66
N LEU A 57 16.83 6.70 -8.08
CA LEU A 57 16.82 5.31 -7.66
C LEU A 57 16.98 5.15 -6.14
N GLU A 58 17.82 5.96 -5.51
CA GLU A 58 17.98 5.93 -4.04
C GLU A 58 16.72 6.42 -3.32
N CYS A 59 16.07 7.48 -3.80
CA CYS A 59 14.79 7.93 -3.25
C CYS A 59 13.73 6.82 -3.34
N ASN A 60 13.59 6.19 -4.52
CA ASN A 60 12.61 5.13 -4.73
C ASN A 60 12.93 3.87 -3.88
N LYS A 61 14.22 3.55 -3.73
CA LYS A 61 14.69 2.47 -2.86
C LYS A 61 14.28 2.70 -1.40
N ILE A 62 14.46 3.91 -0.86
CA ILE A 62 14.08 4.23 0.52
C ILE A 62 12.58 4.00 0.74
N VAL A 63 11.73 4.45 -0.19
CA VAL A 63 10.28 4.24 -0.10
C VAL A 63 9.92 2.74 -0.07
N ILE A 64 10.58 1.92 -0.89
CA ILE A 64 10.36 0.47 -0.92
C ILE A 64 10.88 -0.20 0.37
N GLU A 65 12.04 0.23 0.88
CA GLU A 65 12.61 -0.26 2.14
C GLU A 65 11.70 0.05 3.34
N ASP A 66 11.15 1.27 3.40
CA ASP A 66 10.20 1.69 4.44
C ASP A 66 8.95 0.80 4.45
N PHE A 67 8.38 0.50 3.29
CA PHE A 67 7.25 -0.41 3.16
C PHE A 67 7.59 -1.82 3.66
N LEU A 68 8.72 -2.38 3.24
CA LEU A 68 9.14 -3.72 3.67
C LEU A 68 9.44 -3.77 5.18
N GLU A 69 9.97 -2.70 5.77
CA GLU A 69 10.17 -2.61 7.21
C GLU A 69 8.84 -2.58 7.96
N LEU A 70 7.87 -1.78 7.50
CA LEU A 70 6.51 -1.75 8.06
C LEU A 70 5.86 -3.13 7.99
N ASN A 71 5.95 -3.80 6.84
CA ASN A 71 5.41 -5.15 6.72
C ASN A 71 6.16 -6.17 7.59
N LYS A 72 7.48 -6.08 7.72
CA LYS A 72 8.23 -6.92 8.68
C LYS A 72 7.76 -6.70 10.11
N LYS A 73 7.52 -5.46 10.52
CA LYS A 73 6.95 -5.13 11.84
C LYS A 73 5.56 -5.75 12.01
N TYR A 74 4.71 -5.65 10.99
CA TYR A 74 3.39 -6.30 10.99
C TYR A 74 3.50 -7.83 11.13
N GLN A 75 4.32 -8.49 10.31
CA GLN A 75 4.54 -9.94 10.41
C GLN A 75 5.16 -10.32 11.77
N HIS A 76 6.06 -9.50 12.31
CA HIS A 76 6.65 -9.72 13.62
C HIS A 76 5.65 -9.57 14.77
N LYS A 77 4.74 -8.59 14.72
CA LYS A 77 3.69 -8.38 15.72
C LYS A 77 2.57 -9.40 15.60
N LYS A 78 2.17 -9.76 14.38
CA LYS A 78 1.34 -10.94 14.08
C LYS A 78 1.98 -12.21 14.64
N SER A 79 3.31 -12.25 14.65
CA SER A 79 4.12 -13.28 15.30
C SER A 79 4.59 -12.95 16.73
N LYS A 80 3.97 -12.00 17.45
CA LYS A 80 4.14 -11.82 18.91
C LYS A 80 2.89 -12.17 19.70
N ILE A 81 1.72 -12.11 19.08
CA ILE A 81 0.47 -12.75 19.57
C ILE A 81 0.61 -14.30 19.63
N LEU A 82 1.82 -14.83 19.34
CA LEU A 82 2.12 -16.24 19.31
C LEU A 82 2.06 -16.91 20.69
N VAL A 83 1.05 -17.76 20.86
CA VAL A 83 1.09 -19.02 21.64
C VAL A 83 2.37 -19.84 21.29
N GLU A 84 2.78 -20.86 22.05
CA GLU A 84 3.83 -21.79 21.53
C GLU A 84 3.27 -22.79 20.50
N ASN A 85 1.94 -22.86 20.33
CA ASN A 85 1.26 -23.74 19.39
C ASN A 85 0.71 -22.92 18.21
N VAL A 86 1.26 -23.10 17.00
CA VAL A 86 1.02 -22.24 15.82
C VAL A 86 -0.46 -22.16 15.40
N ILE A 87 -1.22 -23.23 15.63
CA ILE A 87 -2.61 -23.38 15.14
C ILE A 87 -3.59 -22.47 15.93
N LEU A 88 -3.50 -22.43 17.25
CA LEU A 88 -4.45 -21.67 18.10
C LEU A 88 -4.32 -20.13 17.99
N LYS A 89 -3.30 -19.63 17.27
CA LYS A 89 -2.97 -18.20 17.19
C LYS A 89 -3.75 -17.48 16.11
N LYS A 90 -3.77 -18.08 14.92
CA LYS A 90 -4.54 -17.59 13.79
C LYS A 90 -6.01 -17.56 14.19
N GLU A 91 -6.41 -18.56 14.94
CA GLU A 91 -7.79 -18.75 15.35
C GLU A 91 -8.19 -17.76 16.45
N LEU A 92 -7.31 -17.47 17.42
CA LEU A 92 -7.55 -16.38 18.39
C LEU A 92 -7.69 -15.02 17.71
N TYR A 93 -6.76 -14.69 16.80
CA TYR A 93 -6.82 -13.42 16.07
C TYR A 93 -8.09 -13.32 15.22
N GLU A 94 -8.46 -14.38 14.51
CA GLU A 94 -9.68 -14.44 13.70
C GLU A 94 -10.94 -14.29 14.57
N VAL A 95 -10.98 -14.89 15.76
CA VAL A 95 -12.09 -14.70 16.72
C VAL A 95 -12.17 -13.25 17.18
N LEU A 96 -11.05 -12.63 17.56
CA LEU A 96 -11.02 -11.22 17.95
C LEU A 96 -11.43 -10.29 16.81
N LEU A 97 -11.00 -10.60 15.58
CA LEU A 97 -11.40 -9.86 14.38
C LEU A 97 -12.91 -9.98 14.11
N ARG A 98 -13.48 -11.17 14.23
CA ARG A 98 -14.93 -11.40 14.08
C ARG A 98 -15.73 -10.62 15.12
N LEU A 99 -15.28 -10.63 16.38
CA LEU A 99 -15.91 -9.84 17.44
C LEU A 99 -15.78 -8.33 17.13
N GLU A 100 -14.61 -7.84 16.73
CA GLU A 100 -14.45 -6.43 16.35
C GLU A 100 -15.34 -6.06 15.14
N ASN A 101 -15.55 -6.97 14.20
CA ASN A 101 -16.47 -6.77 13.07
C ASN A 101 -17.93 -6.74 13.50
N ILE A 102 -18.37 -7.62 14.42
CA ILE A 102 -19.71 -7.54 15.00
C ILE A 102 -19.89 -6.19 15.72
N LYS A 103 -18.88 -5.74 16.47
CA LYS A 103 -18.92 -4.42 17.11
C LYS A 103 -19.12 -3.31 16.08
N LYS A 104 -18.33 -3.29 15.01
CA LYS A 104 -18.44 -2.30 13.92
C LYS A 104 -19.78 -2.36 13.20
N ASP A 105 -20.28 -3.56 12.94
CA ASP A 105 -21.50 -3.78 12.15
C ASP A 105 -22.76 -3.48 12.95
N TYR A 106 -22.81 -3.75 14.26
CA TYR A 106 -24.06 -3.76 15.03
C TYR A 106 -24.15 -2.70 16.15
N PHE A 107 -23.03 -2.13 16.61
CA PHE A 107 -23.06 -1.13 17.69
C PHE A 107 -23.16 0.29 17.15
N ALA A 108 -24.04 1.09 17.75
CA ALA A 108 -24.13 2.53 17.56
C ALA A 108 -24.04 3.25 18.92
N PHE A 109 -23.30 4.37 18.95
CA PHE A 109 -23.18 5.22 20.15
C PHE A 109 -22.92 4.44 21.42
N ASP A 110 -21.92 3.57 21.36
CA ASP A 110 -21.48 2.69 22.41
C ASP A 110 -22.54 1.68 22.87
N GLN A 111 -23.57 2.08 23.62
CA GLN A 111 -24.47 1.16 24.33
C GLN A 111 -25.63 0.62 23.48
N TYR A 112 -25.88 1.17 22.29
CA TYR A 112 -27.01 0.76 21.47
C TYR A 112 -26.58 -0.33 20.48
N VAL A 113 -27.24 -1.48 20.56
CA VAL A 113 -27.00 -2.61 19.66
C VAL A 113 -28.21 -2.79 18.75
N PHE A 114 -27.97 -2.87 17.45
CA PHE A 114 -28.96 -3.28 16.48
C PHE A 114 -29.01 -4.80 16.38
N GLU A 115 -30.19 -5.36 16.15
CA GLU A 115 -30.31 -6.79 15.82
C GLU A 115 -29.83 -7.08 14.40
N ARG A 116 -29.97 -6.09 13.51
CA ARG A 116 -29.57 -6.15 12.11
C ARG A 116 -28.34 -5.27 11.88
N PRO A 117 -27.45 -5.63 10.93
CA PRO A 117 -26.24 -4.86 10.72
C PRO A 117 -26.56 -3.45 10.20
N SER A 118 -25.83 -2.46 10.69
CA SER A 118 -25.97 -1.03 10.40
C SER A 118 -25.83 -0.70 8.91
N ILE A 119 -25.12 -1.55 8.15
CA ILE A 119 -25.00 -1.43 6.70
C ILE A 119 -26.37 -1.46 6.00
N LEU A 120 -27.35 -2.20 6.53
CA LEU A 120 -28.70 -2.22 5.94
C LEU A 120 -29.38 -0.86 6.05
N LEU A 121 -29.25 -0.19 7.21
CA LEU A 121 -29.79 1.16 7.40
C LEU A 121 -29.10 2.16 6.47
N LYS A 122 -27.77 2.08 6.35
CA LYS A 122 -26.99 2.93 5.46
C LYS A 122 -27.39 2.73 4.00
N LEU A 123 -27.43 1.49 3.52
CA LEU A 123 -27.81 1.15 2.15
C LEU A 123 -29.25 1.55 1.82
N SER A 124 -30.20 1.34 2.74
CA SER A 124 -31.58 1.80 2.56
C SER A 124 -31.63 3.31 2.38
N SER A 125 -30.95 4.09 3.23
CA SER A 125 -30.94 5.56 3.11
C SER A 125 -30.26 6.06 1.83
N GLU A 126 -29.24 5.36 1.34
CA GLU A 126 -28.56 5.69 0.08
C GLU A 126 -29.44 5.36 -1.12
N ILE A 127 -30.17 4.24 -1.09
CA ILE A 127 -31.13 3.88 -2.14
C ILE A 127 -32.26 4.88 -2.19
N GLU A 128 -32.83 5.29 -1.05
CA GLU A 128 -33.90 6.31 -1.01
C GLU A 128 -33.44 7.61 -1.69
N LYS A 129 -32.24 8.11 -1.35
CA LYS A 129 -31.67 9.30 -2.00
C LYS A 129 -31.44 9.12 -3.50
N LEU A 130 -30.96 7.95 -3.93
CA LEU A 130 -30.77 7.66 -5.34
C LEU A 130 -32.11 7.56 -6.09
N GLU A 131 -33.14 6.98 -5.47
CA GLU A 131 -34.48 6.87 -6.04
C GLU A 131 -35.16 8.24 -6.15
N GLU A 132 -34.98 9.13 -5.17
CA GLU A 132 -35.39 10.55 -5.24
C GLU A 132 -34.70 11.27 -6.41
N ASN A 133 -33.37 11.22 -6.46
CA ASN A 133 -32.58 11.82 -7.55
C ASN A 133 -32.97 11.27 -8.93
N LEU A 134 -33.22 9.96 -9.03
CA LEU A 134 -33.66 9.31 -10.26
C LEU A 134 -35.04 9.84 -10.68
N THR A 135 -35.94 10.05 -9.72
CA THR A 135 -37.29 10.57 -9.97
C THR A 135 -37.22 11.98 -10.52
N ASP A 136 -36.39 12.85 -9.91
CA ASP A 136 -36.16 14.21 -10.37
C ASP A 136 -35.56 14.25 -11.78
N LEU A 137 -34.51 13.46 -12.03
CA LEU A 137 -33.88 13.36 -13.35
C LEU A 137 -34.83 12.84 -14.43
N LYS A 138 -35.70 11.88 -14.09
CA LYS A 138 -36.73 11.38 -15.02
C LYS A 138 -37.77 12.44 -15.32
N GLN A 139 -38.20 13.24 -14.33
CA GLN A 139 -39.12 14.35 -14.55
C GLN A 139 -38.50 15.44 -15.43
N GLU A 140 -37.26 15.83 -15.16
CA GLU A 140 -36.51 16.78 -15.99
C GLU A 140 -36.32 16.27 -17.42
N MET A 141 -36.08 14.97 -17.61
CA MET A 141 -35.95 14.35 -18.94
C MET A 141 -37.27 14.41 -19.71
N VAL A 142 -38.42 14.24 -19.05
CA VAL A 142 -39.75 14.40 -19.69
C VAL A 142 -39.92 15.84 -20.18
N VAL A 143 -39.58 16.84 -19.37
CA VAL A 143 -39.63 18.26 -19.76
C VAL A 143 -38.66 18.56 -20.91
N LEU A 144 -37.43 18.06 -20.85
CA LEU A 144 -36.40 18.29 -21.86
C LEU A 144 -36.67 17.56 -23.18
N SER A 145 -37.37 16.43 -23.16
CA SER A 145 -37.80 15.71 -24.37
C SER A 145 -38.74 16.54 -25.26
N GLN A 146 -39.32 17.60 -24.71
CA GLN A 146 -40.13 18.59 -25.45
C GLN A 146 -39.28 19.71 -26.09
N SER A 147 -37.96 19.76 -25.85
CA SER A 147 -37.06 20.87 -26.22
C SER A 147 -35.96 20.54 -27.24
N GLU A 148 -36.04 19.37 -27.90
CA GLU A 148 -35.21 18.96 -29.06
C GLU A 148 -33.67 19.05 -28.92
N ASN A 149 -33.07 19.09 -27.72
CA ASN A 149 -31.60 19.04 -27.57
C ASN A 149 -31.10 17.58 -27.37
N PRO A 150 -30.49 16.94 -28.38
CA PRO A 150 -30.13 15.52 -28.33
C PRO A 150 -28.91 15.23 -27.44
N ILE A 151 -28.01 16.21 -27.24
CA ILE A 151 -26.78 16.03 -26.44
C ILE A 151 -27.14 15.96 -24.96
N ILE A 152 -27.92 16.93 -24.49
CA ILE A 152 -28.39 16.99 -23.10
C ILE A 152 -29.25 15.76 -22.77
N SER A 153 -30.09 15.32 -23.71
CA SER A 153 -30.91 14.13 -23.56
C SER A 153 -30.08 12.85 -23.41
N ARG A 154 -28.98 12.74 -24.16
CA ARG A 154 -28.07 11.59 -24.08
C ARG A 154 -27.26 11.58 -22.78
N GLU A 155 -26.76 12.74 -22.33
CA GLU A 155 -26.03 12.85 -21.07
C GLU A 155 -26.92 12.48 -19.87
N LYS A 156 -28.17 12.96 -19.83
CA LYS A 156 -29.12 12.58 -18.78
C LYS A 156 -29.52 11.11 -18.83
N ALA A 157 -29.70 10.54 -20.03
CA ALA A 157 -29.96 9.10 -20.17
C ALA A 157 -28.80 8.25 -19.61
N LEU A 158 -27.55 8.66 -19.82
CA LEU A 158 -26.38 8.00 -19.23
C LEU A 158 -26.34 8.14 -17.70
N GLN A 159 -26.68 9.32 -17.17
CA GLN A 159 -26.78 9.53 -15.72
C GLN A 159 -27.87 8.65 -15.07
N ILE A 160 -29.03 8.54 -15.71
CA ILE A 160 -30.12 7.66 -15.26
C ILE A 160 -29.65 6.20 -15.24
N LEU A 161 -29.03 5.72 -16.32
CA LEU A 161 -28.50 4.34 -16.38
C LEU A 161 -27.49 4.07 -15.28
N ASN A 162 -26.57 5.00 -15.02
CA ASN A 162 -25.58 4.89 -13.94
C ASN A 162 -26.25 4.82 -12.55
N ILE A 163 -27.27 5.65 -12.29
CA ILE A 163 -28.00 5.63 -11.02
C ILE A 163 -28.80 4.32 -10.87
N GLU A 164 -29.45 3.84 -11.93
CA GLU A 164 -30.17 2.55 -11.91
C GLU A 164 -29.22 1.37 -11.63
N GLU A 165 -28.00 1.41 -12.19
CA GLU A 165 -26.97 0.42 -11.93
C GLU A 165 -26.51 0.46 -10.46
N GLN A 166 -26.22 1.65 -9.92
CA GLN A 166 -25.86 1.82 -8.51
C GLN A 166 -26.95 1.33 -7.55
N ILE A 167 -28.23 1.63 -7.83
CA ILE A 167 -29.36 1.12 -7.03
C ILE A 167 -29.39 -0.41 -7.09
N LYS A 168 -29.21 -1.00 -8.27
CA LYS A 168 -29.21 -2.46 -8.44
C LYS A 168 -28.07 -3.12 -7.67
N GLU A 169 -26.87 -2.55 -7.69
CA GLU A 169 -25.73 -3.04 -6.89
C GLU A 169 -26.02 -2.99 -5.40
N LYS A 170 -26.50 -1.85 -4.89
CA LYS A 170 -26.86 -1.69 -3.47
C LYS A 170 -27.98 -2.64 -3.03
N LYS A 171 -28.99 -2.89 -3.88
CA LYS A 171 -30.06 -3.85 -3.60
C LYS A 171 -29.54 -5.29 -3.51
N LYS A 172 -28.55 -5.67 -4.31
CA LYS A 172 -27.87 -6.98 -4.17
C LYS A 172 -27.15 -7.07 -2.83
N GLU A 173 -26.47 -6.01 -2.41
CA GLU A 173 -25.77 -5.97 -1.14
C GLU A 173 -26.72 -6.08 0.07
N ILE A 174 -27.90 -5.44 0.00
CA ILE A 174 -28.98 -5.64 0.99
C ILE A 174 -29.40 -7.10 1.05
N TYR A 175 -29.65 -7.74 -0.10
CA TYR A 175 -30.10 -9.13 -0.16
C TYR A 175 -29.10 -10.10 0.50
N ILE A 176 -27.80 -9.85 0.36
CA ILE A 176 -26.74 -10.65 1.00
C ILE A 176 -26.76 -10.51 2.52
N ASN A 177 -27.12 -9.33 3.04
CA ASN A 177 -27.03 -9.02 4.47
C ASN A 177 -28.36 -9.16 5.23
N ILE A 178 -29.49 -9.36 4.54
CA ILE A 178 -30.83 -9.27 5.14
C ILE A 178 -31.11 -10.36 6.18
N GLU A 179 -30.50 -11.54 6.03
CA GLU A 179 -30.69 -12.66 6.95
C GLU A 179 -29.76 -12.62 8.16
N ARG A 180 -28.69 -11.80 8.10
CA ARG A 180 -27.73 -11.63 9.18
C ARG A 180 -28.39 -10.97 10.37
N ASP A 181 -28.11 -11.50 11.56
CA ASP A 181 -28.48 -10.89 12.83
C ASP A 181 -27.38 -11.13 13.85
N VAL A 182 -27.29 -10.25 14.84
CA VAL A 182 -26.20 -10.24 15.81
C VAL A 182 -26.06 -11.57 16.57
N TYR A 183 -27.16 -12.29 16.82
CA TYR A 183 -27.16 -13.55 17.56
C TYR A 183 -26.57 -14.68 16.73
N LYS A 184 -26.94 -14.76 15.43
CA LYS A 184 -26.35 -15.72 14.49
C LYS A 184 -24.85 -15.51 14.31
N GLU A 185 -24.36 -14.27 14.35
CA GLU A 185 -22.93 -13.99 14.24
C GLU A 185 -22.13 -14.64 15.39
N PHE A 186 -22.65 -14.62 16.63
CA PHE A 186 -22.02 -15.33 17.74
C PHE A 186 -22.10 -16.85 17.63
N MET A 187 -23.18 -17.39 17.05
CA MET A 187 -23.25 -18.82 16.73
C MET A 187 -22.19 -19.20 15.69
N LEU A 188 -21.97 -18.36 14.68
CA LEU A 188 -20.93 -18.56 13.67
C LEU A 188 -19.52 -18.50 14.27
N ILE A 189 -19.28 -17.63 15.26
CA ILE A 189 -18.01 -17.63 16.00
C ILE A 189 -17.83 -18.94 16.77
N GLN A 190 -18.85 -19.41 17.49
CA GLN A 190 -18.76 -20.69 18.22
C GLN A 190 -18.49 -21.86 17.27
N GLN A 191 -19.24 -21.97 16.17
CA GLN A 191 -19.03 -23.00 15.16
C GLN A 191 -17.63 -22.94 14.53
N TYR A 192 -17.13 -21.72 14.28
CA TYR A 192 -15.77 -21.53 13.79
C TYR A 192 -14.74 -22.03 14.81
N ILE A 193 -14.92 -21.72 16.09
CA ILE A 193 -14.03 -22.21 17.15
C ILE A 193 -14.10 -23.75 17.20
N ASP A 194 -15.30 -24.33 17.34
CA ASP A 194 -15.51 -25.78 17.42
C ASP A 194 -14.91 -26.54 16.23
N SER A 195 -14.99 -25.98 15.01
CA SER A 195 -14.47 -26.61 13.79
C SER A 195 -12.95 -26.58 13.66
N ASN A 196 -12.28 -25.61 14.29
CA ASN A 196 -10.83 -25.41 14.16
C ASN A 196 -10.03 -25.92 15.36
N LEU A 197 -10.72 -26.42 16.39
CA LEU A 197 -10.08 -26.96 17.59
C LEU A 197 -9.70 -28.43 17.41
N ILE A 198 -8.49 -28.78 17.86
CA ILE A 198 -8.02 -30.17 17.87
C ILE A 198 -8.66 -30.90 19.06
N GLU A 199 -9.11 -32.13 18.85
CA GLU A 199 -9.63 -33.02 19.90
C GLU A 199 -8.66 -33.10 21.10
N GLY A 200 -9.15 -32.90 22.33
CA GLY A 200 -8.33 -32.89 23.56
C GLY A 200 -7.60 -31.57 23.86
N TRP A 201 -7.90 -30.47 23.17
CA TRP A 201 -7.32 -29.16 23.47
C TRP A 201 -7.68 -28.63 24.87
N TYR A 202 -8.93 -28.86 25.32
CA TYR A 202 -9.41 -28.46 26.65
C TYR A 202 -8.62 -29.08 27.79
N GLU A 203 -8.25 -30.36 27.65
CA GLU A 203 -7.53 -31.14 28.65
C GLU A 203 -6.09 -30.64 28.82
N LYS A 204 -5.50 -30.01 27.79
CA LYS A 204 -4.14 -29.45 27.82
C LYS A 204 -4.06 -28.05 28.44
N ILE A 205 -5.19 -27.43 28.79
CA ILE A 205 -5.23 -26.05 29.30
C ILE A 205 -4.82 -25.99 30.77
N ASP A 206 -5.29 -26.96 31.56
CA ASP A 206 -5.09 -26.98 33.01
C ASP A 206 -3.63 -27.30 33.38
N ASP A 207 -2.94 -28.12 32.56
CA ASP A 207 -1.55 -28.52 32.81
C ASP A 207 -0.49 -27.54 32.26
N SER A 208 -0.86 -26.63 31.35
CA SER A 208 0.15 -25.88 30.57
C SER A 208 0.59 -24.54 31.19
N GLY A 209 -0.20 -23.96 32.10
CA GLY A 209 0.09 -22.63 32.70
C GLY A 209 0.07 -21.45 31.72
N LYS A 210 -0.31 -21.62 30.44
CA LYS A 210 -0.15 -20.60 29.40
C LYS A 210 -1.31 -19.60 29.38
N VAL A 211 -1.00 -18.32 29.56
CA VAL A 211 -1.95 -17.20 29.65
C VAL A 211 -2.88 -17.09 28.43
N ASN A 212 -2.35 -17.21 27.21
CA ASN A 212 -3.14 -17.05 25.98
C ASN A 212 -4.14 -18.19 25.73
N LEU A 213 -3.85 -19.43 26.19
CA LEU A 213 -4.78 -20.56 26.11
C LEU A 213 -5.95 -20.37 27.07
N LYS A 214 -5.67 -19.88 28.28
CA LYS A 214 -6.69 -19.52 29.26
C LYS A 214 -7.59 -18.40 28.71
N ILE A 215 -7.03 -17.46 27.96
CA ILE A 215 -7.81 -16.39 27.33
C ILE A 215 -8.68 -16.90 26.19
N PHE A 216 -8.15 -17.73 25.29
CA PHE A 216 -8.98 -18.30 24.23
C PHE A 216 -10.14 -19.12 24.80
N LYS A 217 -9.89 -19.93 25.85
CA LYS A 217 -10.92 -20.63 26.61
C LYS A 217 -11.92 -19.66 27.25
N TYR A 218 -11.44 -18.59 27.89
CA TYR A 218 -12.29 -17.56 28.47
C TYR A 218 -13.24 -16.95 27.44
N ILE A 219 -12.75 -16.59 26.24
CA ILE A 219 -13.59 -16.06 25.16
C ILE A 219 -14.63 -17.10 24.74
N TYR A 220 -14.20 -18.35 24.51
CA TYR A 220 -15.11 -19.42 24.11
C TYR A 220 -16.20 -19.67 25.15
N ASP A 221 -15.83 -19.82 26.43
CA ASP A 221 -16.77 -20.14 27.51
C ASP A 221 -17.85 -19.06 27.62
N ASN A 222 -17.46 -17.78 27.51
CA ASN A 222 -18.40 -16.66 27.50
C ASN A 222 -19.32 -16.64 26.26
N ILE A 223 -18.80 -16.96 25.07
CA ILE A 223 -19.62 -17.04 23.85
C ILE A 223 -20.58 -18.24 23.91
N ASN A 224 -20.11 -19.39 24.40
CA ASN A 224 -20.93 -20.58 24.56
C ASN A 224 -22.04 -20.37 25.60
N GLU A 225 -21.72 -19.77 26.75
CA GLU A 225 -22.71 -19.38 27.75
C GLU A 225 -23.77 -18.44 27.15
N PHE A 226 -23.35 -17.41 26.43
CA PHE A 226 -24.26 -16.52 25.71
C PHE A 226 -25.14 -17.27 24.71
N ASN A 227 -24.58 -18.18 23.91
CA ASN A 227 -25.31 -18.94 22.90
C ASN A 227 -26.32 -19.92 23.50
N ASN A 228 -26.08 -20.43 24.72
CA ASN A 228 -26.98 -21.33 25.44
C ASN A 228 -28.17 -20.62 26.10
N LEU A 229 -28.22 -19.29 26.12
CA LEU A 229 -29.40 -18.54 26.59
C LEU A 229 -30.59 -18.78 25.66
N GLN A 230 -31.75 -19.11 26.24
CA GLN A 230 -32.99 -19.35 25.47
C GLN A 230 -33.55 -18.05 24.87
N ASP A 231 -33.67 -16.99 25.67
CA ASP A 231 -34.22 -15.69 25.25
C ASP A 231 -33.13 -14.62 25.25
N LYS A 232 -32.39 -14.52 24.13
CA LYS A 232 -31.30 -13.55 23.97
C LYS A 232 -31.84 -12.14 23.73
N THR A 233 -31.25 -11.16 24.41
CA THR A 233 -31.58 -9.74 24.28
C THR A 233 -30.35 -8.91 23.88
N LYS A 234 -30.57 -7.67 23.46
CA LYS A 234 -29.50 -6.71 23.14
C LYS A 234 -28.64 -6.41 24.36
N GLU A 235 -29.24 -6.38 25.55
CA GLU A 235 -28.55 -6.21 26.82
C GLU A 235 -27.57 -7.36 27.08
N ASN A 236 -27.92 -8.59 26.69
CA ASN A 236 -26.99 -9.73 26.78
C ASN A 236 -25.77 -9.55 25.86
N VAL A 237 -25.97 -8.98 24.66
CA VAL A 237 -24.86 -8.66 23.74
C VAL A 237 -23.93 -7.62 24.36
N VAL A 238 -24.49 -6.52 24.87
CA VAL A 238 -23.71 -5.48 25.56
C VAL A 238 -22.94 -6.06 26.75
N GLN A 239 -23.59 -6.92 27.54
CA GLN A 239 -22.97 -7.55 28.69
C GLN A 239 -21.81 -8.46 28.28
N LEU A 240 -21.96 -9.27 27.23
CA LEU A 240 -20.87 -10.10 26.70
C LEU A 240 -19.66 -9.24 26.30
N TYR A 241 -19.87 -8.13 25.59
CA TYR A 241 -18.80 -7.21 25.19
C TYR A 241 -18.13 -6.50 26.38
N LYS A 242 -18.88 -6.22 27.45
CA LYS A 242 -18.31 -5.70 28.71
C LYS A 242 -17.47 -6.77 29.40
N THR A 243 -17.97 -8.00 29.51
CA THR A 243 -17.23 -9.13 30.12
C THR A 243 -15.94 -9.43 29.37
N LEU A 244 -15.93 -9.28 28.04
CA LEU A 244 -14.73 -9.43 27.23
C LEU A 244 -13.85 -8.18 27.20
N LEU A 245 -14.23 -7.06 27.82
CA LEU A 245 -13.60 -5.72 27.73
C LEU A 245 -13.51 -5.11 26.31
N MET A 246 -14.03 -5.75 25.27
CA MET A 246 -14.07 -5.16 23.92
C MET A 246 -14.89 -3.87 23.86
N TYR A 247 -15.83 -3.68 24.78
CA TYR A 247 -16.57 -2.43 24.86
C TYR A 247 -15.69 -1.26 25.32
N GLU A 248 -14.84 -1.53 26.33
CA GLU A 248 -14.12 -0.53 27.09
C GLU A 248 -12.76 -0.22 26.49
N ILE A 249 -12.12 -1.19 25.85
CA ILE A 249 -10.84 -1.05 25.17
C ILE A 249 -11.11 -0.90 23.67
N ARG A 250 -10.57 0.15 23.06
CA ARG A 250 -10.85 0.48 21.66
C ARG A 250 -9.61 0.96 20.95
N LEU A 251 -9.56 0.67 19.65
CA LEU A 251 -8.68 1.36 18.73
C LEU A 251 -9.33 2.68 18.31
N ASP A 252 -8.93 3.76 18.94
CA ASP A 252 -9.42 5.12 18.67
C ASP A 252 -8.27 6.13 18.59
N ASP A 253 -8.63 7.39 18.32
CA ASP A 253 -7.69 8.50 18.19
C ASP A 253 -6.97 8.85 19.51
N THR A 254 -7.34 8.26 20.65
CA THR A 254 -6.64 8.48 21.92
C THR A 254 -5.37 7.66 22.04
N ILE A 255 -5.35 6.47 21.43
CA ILE A 255 -4.18 5.59 21.39
C ILE A 255 -3.47 5.59 20.03
N ILE A 256 -4.04 6.28 19.04
CA ILE A 256 -3.38 6.58 17.77
C ILE A 256 -2.94 8.05 17.79
N ASN A 257 -1.62 8.27 17.82
CA ASN A 257 -1.04 9.60 17.78
C ASN A 257 -0.09 9.73 16.57
N ASP A 258 -0.25 10.76 15.74
CA ASP A 258 0.57 11.00 14.54
C ASP A 258 0.78 9.79 13.62
N ASN A 259 -0.31 9.03 13.34
CA ASN A 259 -0.24 7.76 12.60
C ASN A 259 0.75 6.76 13.21
N ARG A 260 0.82 6.71 14.55
CA ARG A 260 1.53 5.68 15.31
C ARG A 260 0.63 5.13 16.41
N PHE A 261 0.80 3.85 16.71
CA PHE A 261 0.22 3.25 17.89
C PHE A 261 1.05 3.69 19.11
N ASP A 262 0.42 4.43 20.02
CA ASP A 262 1.05 4.95 21.23
C ASP A 262 0.89 3.95 22.38
N GLU A 263 1.93 3.13 22.60
CA GLU A 263 1.93 2.10 23.65
C GLU A 263 1.83 2.72 25.06
N GLU A 264 2.35 3.94 25.27
CA GLU A 264 2.28 4.62 26.57
C GLU A 264 0.86 5.11 26.85
N MET A 265 0.20 5.69 25.83
CA MET A 265 -1.19 6.11 25.95
C MET A 265 -2.13 4.92 26.13
N PHE A 266 -1.90 3.80 25.45
CA PHE A 266 -2.64 2.57 25.69
C PHE A 266 -2.50 2.10 27.15
N GLN A 267 -1.27 2.09 27.67
CA GLN A 267 -1.01 1.70 29.06
C GLN A 267 -1.65 2.66 30.07
N PHE A 268 -1.63 3.96 29.77
CA PHE A 268 -2.22 5.00 30.61
C PHE A 268 -3.74 4.87 30.70
N PHE A 269 -4.43 4.72 29.57
CA PHE A 269 -5.90 4.68 29.55
C PHE A 269 -6.49 3.32 29.95
N TYR A 270 -5.84 2.22 29.56
CA TYR A 270 -6.39 0.87 29.73
C TYR A 270 -5.57 0.00 30.67
N GLY A 271 -4.24 0.12 30.61
CA GLY A 271 -3.32 -0.77 31.33
C GLY A 271 -3.44 -0.72 32.84
N GLU A 272 -3.52 0.47 33.46
CA GLU A 272 -3.70 0.60 34.91
C GLU A 272 -5.14 0.30 35.36
N ARG A 273 -6.14 0.65 34.54
CA ARG A 273 -7.56 0.46 34.87
C ARG A 273 -7.98 -1.01 34.91
N TYR A 274 -7.36 -1.84 34.08
CA TYR A 274 -7.72 -3.26 33.90
C TYR A 274 -6.52 -4.19 34.07
N LYS A 275 -5.50 -3.77 34.83
CA LYS A 275 -4.20 -4.45 34.97
C LYS A 275 -4.25 -5.94 35.28
N GLU A 276 -5.30 -6.39 35.98
CA GLU A 276 -5.51 -7.78 36.36
C GLU A 276 -6.38 -8.56 35.37
N HIS A 277 -6.97 -7.88 34.39
CA HIS A 277 -7.85 -8.53 33.42
C HIS A 277 -7.03 -9.25 32.34
N PRO A 278 -7.31 -10.53 32.08
CA PRO A 278 -6.48 -11.35 31.20
C PRO A 278 -6.46 -10.85 29.75
N MET A 279 -7.47 -10.09 29.32
CA MET A 279 -7.58 -9.59 27.95
C MET A 279 -6.67 -8.39 27.60
N ILE A 280 -6.10 -7.67 28.56
CA ILE A 280 -5.45 -6.37 28.30
C ILE A 280 -4.26 -6.47 27.36
N GLU A 281 -3.32 -7.37 27.66
CA GLU A 281 -2.12 -7.54 26.81
C GLU A 281 -2.48 -8.05 25.42
N ILE A 282 -3.50 -8.90 25.32
CA ILE A 282 -3.98 -9.41 24.04
C ILE A 282 -4.62 -8.30 23.20
N TYR A 283 -5.40 -7.40 23.81
CA TYR A 283 -5.93 -6.26 23.08
C TYR A 283 -4.86 -5.29 22.64
N LYS A 284 -3.83 -5.06 23.46
CA LYS A 284 -2.69 -4.22 23.07
C LYS A 284 -2.06 -4.75 21.77
N ASP A 285 -1.75 -6.04 21.74
CA ASP A 285 -1.12 -6.64 20.56
C ASP A 285 -2.09 -6.73 19.38
N PHE A 286 -3.35 -7.11 19.60
CA PHE A 286 -4.39 -7.15 18.57
C PHE A 286 -4.58 -5.79 17.91
N TYR A 287 -4.77 -4.72 18.69
CA TYR A 287 -5.01 -3.38 18.17
C TYR A 287 -3.77 -2.76 17.54
N HIS A 288 -2.57 -3.05 18.05
CA HIS A 288 -1.32 -2.68 17.35
C HIS A 288 -1.23 -3.40 15.99
N GLN A 289 -1.60 -4.68 15.92
CA GLN A 289 -1.61 -5.42 14.65
C GLN A 289 -2.66 -4.86 13.67
N GLU A 290 -3.89 -4.61 14.11
CA GLU A 290 -4.94 -3.98 13.30
C GLU A 290 -4.51 -2.61 12.77
N PHE A 291 -3.85 -1.83 13.62
CA PHE A 291 -3.29 -0.54 13.25
C PHE A 291 -2.24 -0.65 12.14
N LEU A 292 -1.28 -1.58 12.29
CA LEU A 292 -0.27 -1.84 11.26
C LEU A 292 -0.89 -2.37 9.97
N HIS A 293 -1.89 -3.24 10.05
CA HIS A 293 -2.63 -3.72 8.89
C HIS A 293 -3.29 -2.54 8.15
N LYS A 294 -3.97 -1.65 8.88
CA LYS A 294 -4.58 -0.43 8.31
C LYS A 294 -3.55 0.48 7.65
N ILE A 295 -2.36 0.67 8.24
CA ILE A 295 -1.28 1.44 7.60
C ILE A 295 -0.86 0.79 6.29
N ILE A 296 -0.59 -0.53 6.31
CA ILE A 296 -0.09 -1.26 5.14
C ILE A 296 -1.13 -1.24 4.01
N SER A 297 -2.40 -1.51 4.34
CA SER A 297 -3.49 -1.51 3.37
C SER A 297 -3.75 -0.14 2.76
N ASN A 298 -3.44 0.94 3.47
CA ASN A 298 -3.58 2.33 2.99
C ASN A 298 -2.25 2.96 2.55
N TYR A 299 -1.15 2.21 2.55
CA TYR A 299 0.17 2.75 2.23
C TYR A 299 0.17 3.17 0.77
N LYS A 300 0.44 4.45 0.48
CA LYS A 300 0.55 4.93 -0.90
C LYS A 300 2.02 5.08 -1.25
N PHE A 301 2.47 4.33 -2.26
CA PHE A 301 3.82 4.51 -2.79
C PHE A 301 3.93 5.90 -3.43
N ASN A 302 4.58 6.83 -2.73
CA ASN A 302 4.92 8.14 -3.29
C ASN A 302 6.20 8.04 -4.14
N ILE A 303 6.17 7.15 -5.14
CA ILE A 303 7.28 6.92 -6.05
C ILE A 303 7.24 7.99 -7.15
N LEU A 304 8.36 8.69 -7.30
CA LEU A 304 8.51 9.90 -8.11
C LEU A 304 8.57 9.60 -9.63
N ASN A 305 7.49 9.16 -10.27
CA ASN A 305 7.48 8.95 -11.73
C ASN A 305 7.64 10.25 -12.54
N GLN A 306 7.26 11.41 -11.99
CA GLN A 306 7.30 12.68 -12.72
C GLN A 306 8.73 13.10 -13.12
N ARG A 307 9.74 12.68 -12.36
CA ARG A 307 11.15 12.94 -12.71
C ARG A 307 11.65 11.93 -13.72
N TRP A 308 11.18 10.69 -13.67
CA TRP A 308 11.51 9.67 -14.66
C TRP A 308 11.11 10.08 -16.07
N ASP A 309 9.91 10.63 -16.26
CA ASP A 309 9.46 11.11 -17.57
C ASP A 309 10.36 12.20 -18.17
N ILE A 310 11.06 12.95 -17.32
CA ILE A 310 12.04 13.99 -17.71
C ILE A 310 13.43 13.38 -17.93
N LEU A 311 13.80 12.37 -17.14
CA LEU A 311 15.13 11.75 -17.16
C LEU A 311 15.28 10.69 -18.25
N LYS A 312 14.19 10.05 -18.69
CA LYS A 312 14.23 8.94 -19.66
C LYS A 312 14.84 9.33 -21.00
N ASP A 313 14.55 10.54 -21.48
CA ASP A 313 15.13 11.09 -22.71
C ASP A 313 16.66 11.25 -22.61
N GLY A 314 17.17 11.43 -21.39
CA GLY A 314 18.60 11.55 -21.08
C GLY A 314 19.36 10.22 -21.06
N LEU A 315 18.67 9.07 -20.99
CA LEU A 315 19.30 7.74 -20.91
C LEU A 315 20.06 7.36 -22.17
N VAL A 316 19.68 7.89 -23.33
CA VAL A 316 20.38 7.66 -24.60
C VAL A 316 21.87 8.06 -24.47
N LEU A 317 22.17 9.04 -23.63
CA LEU A 317 23.54 9.49 -23.34
C LEU A 317 24.37 8.45 -22.59
N LEU A 318 23.74 7.52 -21.86
CA LEU A 318 24.45 6.41 -21.23
C LEU A 318 25.08 5.52 -22.30
N ASN A 319 24.46 5.35 -23.47
CA ASN A 319 24.92 4.39 -24.49
C ASN A 319 25.19 3.00 -23.86
N ASP A 320 24.25 2.54 -23.03
CA ASP A 320 24.20 1.20 -22.47
C ASP A 320 22.84 0.62 -22.79
N ARG A 321 22.79 -0.47 -23.54
CA ARG A 321 21.50 -1.09 -23.84
C ARG A 321 20.97 -1.87 -22.65
N GLU A 322 21.83 -2.58 -21.93
CA GLU A 322 21.42 -3.40 -20.78
C GLU A 322 20.95 -2.50 -19.63
N LEU A 323 21.72 -1.46 -19.29
CA LEU A 323 21.31 -0.53 -18.24
C LEU A 323 20.03 0.22 -18.58
N TYR A 324 19.79 0.51 -19.87
CA TYR A 324 18.52 1.11 -20.30
C TYR A 324 17.35 0.17 -20.00
N ILE A 325 17.46 -1.10 -20.43
CA ILE A 325 16.42 -2.12 -20.21
C ILE A 325 16.19 -2.32 -18.71
N ASP A 326 17.26 -2.46 -17.92
CA ASP A 326 17.15 -2.67 -16.47
C ASP A 326 16.40 -1.52 -15.76
N ILE A 327 16.65 -0.27 -16.18
CA ILE A 327 15.98 0.90 -15.61
C ILE A 327 14.52 0.98 -16.09
N ASP A 328 14.24 0.67 -17.36
CA ASP A 328 12.89 0.66 -17.91
C ASP A 328 12.02 -0.40 -17.20
N ASP A 329 12.54 -1.63 -17.08
CA ASP A 329 11.89 -2.74 -16.36
C ASP A 329 11.61 -2.40 -14.88
N PHE A 330 12.50 -1.62 -14.25
CA PHE A 330 12.32 -1.13 -12.88
C PHE A 330 11.09 -0.19 -12.78
N TYR A 331 10.91 0.73 -13.72
CA TYR A 331 9.76 1.64 -13.70
C TYR A 331 8.46 0.98 -14.14
N ASP A 332 8.50 0.02 -15.06
CA ASP A 332 7.34 -0.82 -15.38
C ASP A 332 6.86 -1.61 -14.15
N SER A 333 7.81 -2.15 -13.38
CA SER A 333 7.53 -2.86 -12.13
C SER A 333 6.96 -1.92 -11.05
N ILE A 334 7.37 -0.65 -11.02
CA ILE A 334 6.76 0.38 -10.14
C ILE A 334 5.30 0.63 -10.54
N ASP A 335 5.00 0.74 -11.82
CA ASP A 335 3.63 0.97 -12.29
C ASP A 335 2.74 -0.25 -12.00
N PHE A 336 3.31 -1.45 -12.09
CA PHE A 336 2.67 -2.66 -11.61
C PHE A 336 2.34 -2.61 -10.11
N LEU A 337 3.25 -2.14 -9.25
CA LEU A 337 2.97 -1.95 -7.82
C LEU A 337 1.79 -0.98 -7.60
N LYS A 338 1.75 0.14 -8.31
CA LYS A 338 0.66 1.13 -8.22
C LYS A 338 -0.69 0.51 -8.60
N ASN A 339 -0.70 -0.34 -9.63
CA ASN A 339 -1.91 -1.06 -10.04
C ASN A 339 -2.36 -2.08 -8.98
N LEU A 340 -1.43 -2.84 -8.39
CA LEU A 340 -1.75 -3.76 -7.29
C LEU A 340 -2.35 -3.06 -6.06
N GLN A 341 -1.99 -1.80 -5.79
CA GLN A 341 -2.58 -1.00 -4.69
C GLN A 341 -4.03 -0.61 -4.92
N SER A 342 -4.52 -0.70 -6.16
CA SER A 342 -5.93 -0.42 -6.48
C SER A 342 -6.87 -1.59 -6.19
N ILE A 343 -6.31 -2.74 -5.81
CA ILE A 343 -7.02 -3.98 -5.50
C ILE A 343 -7.10 -4.15 -3.98
N ASP A 344 -8.17 -4.77 -3.49
CA ASP A 344 -8.32 -5.10 -2.06
C ASP A 344 -7.09 -5.84 -1.51
N MET A 345 -6.53 -5.30 -0.43
CA MET A 345 -5.30 -5.78 0.19
C MET A 345 -5.55 -7.00 1.10
N ASN A 346 -5.75 -8.15 0.48
CA ASN A 346 -5.81 -9.44 1.17
C ASN A 346 -4.40 -10.05 1.40
N GLU A 347 -4.33 -11.16 2.16
CA GLU A 347 -3.06 -11.80 2.52
C GLU A 347 -2.26 -12.30 1.29
N THR A 348 -2.94 -12.72 0.23
CA THR A 348 -2.32 -13.16 -1.04
C THR A 348 -1.71 -11.99 -1.80
N ASN A 349 -2.45 -10.90 -1.93
CA ASN A 349 -2.00 -9.68 -2.60
C ASN A 349 -0.84 -9.04 -1.83
N LEU A 350 -0.89 -9.06 -0.49
CA LEU A 350 0.21 -8.58 0.35
C LEU A 350 1.48 -9.43 0.17
N LYS A 351 1.38 -10.77 0.08
CA LYS A 351 2.56 -11.61 -0.23
C LYS A 351 3.17 -11.26 -1.59
N ARG A 352 2.33 -11.17 -2.62
CA ARG A 352 2.76 -10.79 -3.97
C ARG A 352 3.43 -9.41 -3.96
N LEU A 353 2.83 -8.43 -3.28
CA LEU A 353 3.40 -7.08 -3.16
C LEU A 353 4.78 -7.09 -2.50
N ASN A 354 5.00 -7.92 -1.48
CA ASN A 354 6.31 -8.07 -0.84
C ASN A 354 7.36 -8.72 -1.73
N GLU A 355 6.98 -9.73 -2.50
CA GLU A 355 7.87 -10.39 -3.46
C GLU A 355 8.32 -9.38 -4.52
N GLU A 356 7.38 -8.62 -5.09
CA GLU A 356 7.69 -7.57 -6.07
C GLU A 356 8.58 -6.47 -5.48
N CYS A 357 8.27 -5.97 -4.28
CA CYS A 357 9.12 -4.99 -3.59
C CYS A 357 10.54 -5.53 -3.34
N SER A 358 10.67 -6.81 -3.00
CA SER A 358 11.98 -7.45 -2.77
C SER A 358 12.78 -7.60 -4.06
N ASN A 359 12.11 -7.99 -5.16
CA ASN A 359 12.71 -8.08 -6.50
C ASN A 359 13.17 -6.70 -6.97
N LEU A 360 12.35 -5.67 -6.80
CA LEU A 360 12.68 -4.28 -7.10
C LEU A 360 13.94 -3.82 -6.36
N LEU A 361 14.05 -4.10 -5.05
CA LEU A 361 15.26 -3.74 -4.29
C LEU A 361 16.51 -4.46 -4.78
N HIS A 362 16.38 -5.71 -5.21
CA HIS A 362 17.48 -6.45 -5.81
C HIS A 362 17.93 -5.78 -7.13
N ASN A 363 16.97 -5.45 -7.99
CA ASN A 363 17.21 -4.82 -9.29
C ASN A 363 17.84 -3.43 -9.12
N VAL A 364 17.34 -2.59 -8.20
CA VAL A 364 17.91 -1.25 -7.92
C VAL A 364 19.39 -1.35 -7.54
N LYS A 365 19.76 -2.31 -6.68
CA LYS A 365 21.17 -2.50 -6.30
C LYS A 365 22.04 -2.87 -7.50
N GLY A 366 21.53 -3.72 -8.41
CA GLY A 366 22.19 -4.05 -9.67
C GLY A 366 22.45 -2.82 -10.54
N ILE A 367 21.39 -2.05 -10.79
CA ILE A 367 21.43 -0.82 -11.60
C ILE A 367 22.40 0.20 -10.99
N GLN A 368 22.32 0.45 -9.67
CA GLN A 368 23.21 1.39 -8.98
C GLN A 368 24.68 0.99 -9.10
N ASN A 369 25.00 -0.31 -8.98
CA ASN A 369 26.37 -0.80 -9.14
C ASN A 369 26.90 -0.57 -10.56
N ASN A 370 26.06 -0.76 -11.58
CA ASN A 370 26.42 -0.50 -12.98
C ASN A 370 26.61 1.00 -13.25
N LEU A 371 25.72 1.85 -12.72
CA LEU A 371 25.87 3.31 -12.78
C LEU A 371 27.18 3.79 -12.11
N ILE A 372 27.56 3.22 -10.97
CA ILE A 372 28.83 3.54 -10.28
C ILE A 372 30.05 3.15 -11.13
N LYS A 373 30.03 1.98 -11.78
CA LYS A 373 31.11 1.57 -12.70
C LYS A 373 31.25 2.55 -13.85
N LYS A 374 30.12 3.01 -14.39
CA LYS A 374 30.07 3.97 -15.50
C LYS A 374 30.50 5.36 -15.08
N GLU A 375 30.12 5.82 -13.89
CA GLU A 375 30.62 7.07 -13.33
C GLU A 375 32.15 7.06 -13.21
N LYS A 376 32.73 5.94 -12.77
CA LYS A 376 34.19 5.78 -12.67
C LYS A 376 34.89 5.81 -14.03
N SER A 377 34.27 5.34 -15.11
CA SER A 377 34.85 5.44 -16.46
C SER A 377 34.75 6.86 -17.01
N VAL A 378 33.62 7.55 -16.78
CA VAL A 378 33.40 8.94 -17.21
C VAL A 378 34.33 9.91 -16.48
N LYS A 379 34.54 9.71 -15.17
CA LYS A 379 35.50 10.52 -14.38
C LYS A 379 36.95 10.43 -14.86
N LYS A 380 37.33 9.37 -15.60
CA LYS A 380 38.67 9.26 -16.20
C LYS A 380 38.81 10.06 -17.50
N LEU A 381 37.68 10.46 -18.11
CA LEU A 381 37.61 11.20 -19.37
C LEU A 381 37.45 12.72 -19.14
N CYS A 382 36.98 13.13 -17.96
CA CYS A 382 36.93 14.52 -17.50
C CYS A 382 38.30 15.03 -17.02
#